data_AF-A0A6N4TIJ0-F1
#
_entry.id   AF-A0A6N4TIJ0-F1
#
_cell.length_a   1.000
_cell.length_b   1.000
_cell.length_c   1.000
_cell.angle_alpha   90.00
_cell.angle_beta   90.00
_cell.angle_gamma   90.00
#
_symmetry.space_group_name_H-M   'P 1'
#
loop_
_entity.id
_entity.type
_entity.pdbx_description
1 polymer ?
#
loop_
_entity_poly.entity_id
_entity_poly.type
_entity_poly.pdbx_seq_one_letter_code
_entity_poly.pdbx_strand_id
1 'polypeptide(L)'
;MLLDIPNKEKLYIGRVIDLRRKQLGLTVEFIIEGICSRNTYYKLQKEPILESEIYDGILKKLDLYYDYRQNTNAKDYSLIDLWISFRNENWKEFYIEKDNILRRIDSKNVKLYPISEALSRMKIEEKCSFDHLSDLLALLEYELKEMVLYFVITNFYEYKEVETYDYLDSLNIELYTNKVQYLFCLIKAEKYYNAVILCESLLKEKNQKNYHLAQLGKLYIIYFIQPNMLDEYSKELFNNVKLKEQYLELEFAFGVFCYVNKNYDKAWKYLSNTIKIEKYRTISLLYLNHMETITDYSLLDNKKYLSDISSLSNDKCIKAILYYYKLKNNNVSLEKLSDYLWNDCRKVTNQFYPEHIMKTIIRDELCWISSLTGDKKRFYRYIV
;
A
#
# COMPACT_ATOMS: atom_id res chain seq x y z
N MET A 1 28.43 44.23 8.54
CA MET A 1 28.42 42.93 9.24
C MET A 1 28.14 41.89 8.18
N LEU A 2 29.15 41.09 7.80
CA LEU A 2 28.90 39.89 6.97
C LEU A 2 28.01 38.97 7.81
N LEU A 3 26.84 38.63 7.27
CA LEU A 3 25.92 37.71 7.92
C LEU A 3 26.56 36.32 7.80
N ASP A 4 26.91 35.71 8.94
CA ASP A 4 27.53 34.38 8.98
C ASP A 4 26.46 33.31 9.27
N ILE A 5 26.60 32.13 8.66
CA ILE A 5 25.74 30.98 8.94
C ILE A 5 26.15 30.42 10.31
N PRO A 6 25.21 30.18 11.24
CA PRO A 6 25.54 29.58 12.53
C PRO A 6 26.21 28.20 12.38
N ASN A 7 27.27 27.93 13.14
CA ASN A 7 28.01 26.64 13.06
C ASN A 7 27.11 25.40 13.24
N LYS A 8 26.05 25.49 14.05
CA LYS A 8 25.08 24.39 14.23
C LYS A 8 24.31 24.06 12.95
N GLU A 9 24.09 25.05 12.10
CA GLU A 9 23.31 24.92 10.86
C GLU A 9 24.18 24.57 9.66
N LYS A 10 25.46 24.98 9.67
CA LYS A 10 26.45 24.67 8.63
C LYS A 10 26.52 23.17 8.31
N LEU A 11 26.54 22.30 9.34
CA LEU A 11 26.55 20.85 9.15
C LEU A 11 25.27 20.34 8.46
N TYR A 12 24.11 20.85 8.87
CA TYR A 12 22.83 20.51 8.26
C TYR A 12 22.80 20.95 6.79
N ILE A 13 23.20 22.19 6.51
CA ILE A 13 23.28 22.75 5.15
C ILE A 13 24.21 21.92 4.26
N GLY A 14 25.37 21.50 4.78
CA GLY A 14 26.29 20.63 4.05
C GLY A 14 25.66 19.30 3.62
N ARG A 15 24.80 18.71 4.46
CA ARG A 15 24.03 17.50 4.12
C ARG A 15 22.93 17.79 3.10
N VAL A 16 22.21 18.91 3.23
CA VAL A 16 21.19 19.33 2.25
C VAL A 16 21.80 19.56 0.86
N ILE A 17 22.98 20.18 0.81
CA ILE A 17 23.76 20.36 -0.43
C ILE A 17 24.03 19.02 -1.11
N ASP A 18 24.49 18.00 -0.37
CA ASP A 18 24.75 16.68 -0.95
C ASP A 18 23.47 15.97 -1.38
N LEU A 19 22.39 16.06 -0.58
CA LEU A 19 21.07 15.55 -0.94
C LEU A 19 20.59 16.12 -2.29
N ARG A 20 20.60 17.45 -2.44
CA ARG A 20 20.16 18.13 -3.66
C ARG A 20 21.07 17.79 -4.85
N ARG A 21 22.38 17.75 -4.65
CA ARG A 21 23.35 17.35 -5.69
C ARG A 21 23.04 15.95 -6.22
N LYS A 22 22.83 14.98 -5.32
CA LYS A 22 22.48 13.59 -5.69
C LYS A 22 21.16 13.53 -6.45
N GLN A 23 20.13 14.27 -6.00
CA GLN A 23 18.84 14.33 -6.69
C GLN A 23 18.99 14.82 -8.14
N LEU A 24 19.82 15.84 -8.35
CA LEU A 24 20.08 16.39 -9.69
C LEU A 24 21.08 15.57 -10.51
N GLY A 25 21.66 14.49 -9.97
CA GLY A 25 22.66 13.68 -10.65
C GLY A 25 23.98 14.41 -10.96
N LEU A 26 24.30 15.47 -10.19
CA LEU A 26 25.48 16.31 -10.45
C LEU A 26 26.76 15.73 -9.82
N THR A 27 27.89 15.90 -10.50
CA THR A 27 29.21 15.52 -9.97
C THR A 27 29.69 16.53 -8.90
N VAL A 28 30.59 16.08 -8.02
CA VAL A 28 31.17 16.96 -7.00
C VAL A 28 32.03 18.03 -7.67
N GLU A 29 32.79 17.67 -8.70
CA GLU A 29 33.67 18.57 -9.46
C GLU A 29 32.89 19.77 -10.02
N PHE A 30 31.70 19.52 -10.58
CA PHE A 30 30.86 20.57 -11.15
C PHE A 30 30.43 21.61 -10.10
N ILE A 31 30.01 21.15 -8.91
CA ILE A 31 29.47 22.05 -7.89
C ILE A 31 30.56 22.80 -7.10
N ILE A 32 31.81 22.32 -7.08
CA ILE A 32 32.90 22.99 -6.34
C ILE A 32 33.77 23.90 -7.21
N GLU A 33 33.68 23.78 -8.54
CA GLU A 33 34.51 24.53 -9.49
C GLU A 33 34.46 26.05 -9.21
N GLY A 34 35.63 26.66 -9.00
CA GLY A 34 35.77 28.08 -8.69
C GLY A 34 35.32 28.49 -7.28
N ILE A 35 34.98 27.53 -6.40
CA ILE A 35 34.49 27.80 -5.04
C ILE A 35 35.43 27.19 -3.98
N CYS A 36 35.67 25.89 -4.02
CA CYS A 36 36.49 25.22 -3.01
C CYS A 36 37.16 23.93 -3.51
N SER A 37 38.03 23.34 -2.68
CA SER A 37 38.66 22.05 -2.98
C SER A 37 37.72 20.87 -2.71
N ARG A 38 37.97 19.72 -3.34
CA ARG A 38 37.20 18.49 -3.10
C ARG A 38 37.25 18.03 -1.63
N ASN A 39 38.39 18.22 -0.98
CA ASN A 39 38.55 17.91 0.45
C ASN A 39 37.69 18.83 1.31
N THR A 40 37.63 20.12 0.97
CA THR A 40 36.76 21.10 1.63
C THR A 40 35.29 20.69 1.49
N TYR A 41 34.86 20.27 0.31
CA TYR A 41 33.48 19.81 0.10
C TYR A 41 33.07 18.64 0.99
N TYR A 42 33.88 17.58 1.07
CA TYR A 42 33.56 16.45 1.93
C TYR A 42 33.59 16.78 3.43
N LYS A 43 34.33 17.82 3.83
CA LYS A 43 34.30 18.33 5.20
C LYS A 43 32.96 18.99 5.54
N LEU A 44 32.30 19.67 4.60
CA LEU A 44 30.99 20.33 4.83
C LEU A 44 29.93 19.39 5.42
N GLN A 45 30.01 18.09 5.09
CA GLN A 45 29.07 17.07 5.54
C GLN A 45 29.36 16.52 6.95
N LYS A 46 30.56 16.78 7.48
CA LYS A 46 31.10 16.17 8.71
C LYS A 46 31.40 17.19 9.79
N GLU A 47 31.86 18.39 9.42
CA GLU A 47 32.28 19.44 10.34
C GLU A 47 31.96 20.84 9.76
N PRO A 48 31.66 21.83 10.62
CA PRO A 48 31.39 23.19 10.17
C PRO A 48 32.67 23.88 9.71
N ILE A 49 32.69 24.29 8.44
CA ILE A 49 33.74 25.15 7.86
C ILE A 49 33.50 26.63 8.21
N LEU A 50 34.57 27.39 8.48
CA LEU A 50 34.46 28.77 8.97
C LEU A 50 33.84 29.70 7.93
N GLU A 51 34.25 29.58 6.67
CA GLU A 51 33.90 30.47 5.56
C GLU A 51 32.48 30.19 5.03
N SER A 52 31.51 31.02 5.39
CA SER A 52 30.12 30.91 4.91
C SER A 52 29.98 31.14 3.41
N GLU A 53 30.89 31.90 2.80
CA GLU A 53 30.91 32.18 1.36
C GLU A 53 31.03 30.88 0.53
N ILE A 54 31.68 29.85 1.08
CA ILE A 54 31.79 28.53 0.44
C ILE A 54 30.40 27.88 0.34
N TYR A 55 29.60 27.95 1.41
CA TYR A 55 28.24 27.41 1.41
C TYR A 55 27.36 28.18 0.42
N ASP A 56 27.40 29.51 0.45
CA ASP A 56 26.60 30.34 -0.45
C ASP A 56 26.94 30.10 -1.93
N GLY A 57 28.23 29.97 -2.25
CA GLY A 57 28.69 29.67 -3.60
C GLY A 57 28.12 28.34 -4.11
N ILE A 58 28.14 27.30 -3.28
CA ILE A 58 27.63 25.97 -3.65
C ILE A 58 26.09 25.97 -3.71
N LEU A 59 25.42 26.58 -2.73
CA LEU A 59 23.96 26.69 -2.70
C LEU A 59 23.44 27.36 -3.97
N LYS A 60 24.08 28.45 -4.40
CA LYS A 60 23.74 29.15 -5.65
C LYS A 60 23.83 28.24 -6.88
N LYS A 61 24.85 27.37 -6.97
CA LYS A 61 24.96 26.38 -8.07
C LYS A 61 23.86 25.32 -8.05
N LEU A 62 23.26 25.07 -6.89
CA LEU A 62 22.16 24.11 -6.71
C LEU A 62 20.77 24.75 -6.80
N ASP A 63 20.69 26.05 -7.15
CA ASP A 63 19.47 26.87 -7.11
C ASP A 63 18.81 26.89 -5.72
N LEU A 64 19.64 26.84 -4.68
CA LEU A 64 19.25 26.99 -3.29
C LEU A 64 19.82 28.29 -2.72
N TYR A 65 19.22 28.79 -1.64
CA TYR A 65 19.76 29.90 -0.88
C TYR A 65 19.55 29.70 0.62
N TYR A 66 20.38 30.35 1.42
CA TYR A 66 20.20 30.45 2.87
C TYR A 66 19.57 31.79 3.21
N ASP A 67 18.40 31.77 3.88
CA ASP A 67 17.75 32.99 4.33
C ASP A 67 18.42 33.55 5.59
N TYR A 68 19.39 34.45 5.38
CA TYR A 68 20.10 35.15 6.44
C TYR A 68 19.25 36.12 7.25
N ARG A 69 18.10 36.55 6.73
CA ARG A 69 17.24 37.50 7.45
C ARG A 69 16.56 36.84 8.62
N GLN A 70 16.66 35.50 8.75
CA GLN A 70 15.83 34.66 9.61
C GLN A 70 14.49 35.33 9.74
N ASN A 71 13.73 35.39 8.64
CA ASN A 71 12.37 35.84 8.77
C ASN A 71 11.74 34.87 9.77
N THR A 72 11.49 35.36 10.97
CA THR A 72 10.90 34.64 12.08
C THR A 72 9.49 34.12 11.74
N ASN A 73 9.02 34.36 10.51
CA ASN A 73 7.89 33.73 9.87
C ASN A 73 8.11 32.25 9.50
N ALA A 74 9.34 31.73 9.56
CA ALA A 74 9.55 30.27 9.57
C ALA A 74 8.92 29.61 10.83
N LYS A 75 8.50 30.40 11.82
CA LYS A 75 7.67 29.93 12.94
C LYS A 75 6.18 29.73 12.60
N ASP A 76 5.68 30.14 11.43
CA ASP A 76 4.22 30.22 11.19
C ASP A 76 3.64 29.12 10.28
N TYR A 77 4.38 28.05 9.99
CA TYR A 77 3.80 26.86 9.37
C TYR A 77 3.95 25.65 10.30
N SER A 78 2.97 25.55 11.19
CA SER A 78 2.81 24.43 12.10
C SER A 78 2.54 23.14 11.31
N LEU A 79 3.40 22.14 11.46
CA LEU A 79 3.14 20.79 10.97
C LEU A 79 2.18 20.02 11.89
N ILE A 80 1.74 20.63 12.99
CA ILE A 80 0.90 19.98 14.00
C ILE A 80 -0.42 19.53 13.40
N ASP A 81 -1.09 20.39 12.62
CA ASP A 81 -2.39 20.05 12.02
C ASP A 81 -2.25 18.95 10.96
N LEU A 82 -1.16 18.99 10.19
CA LEU A 82 -0.80 17.92 9.26
C LEU A 82 -0.57 16.59 10.01
N TRP A 83 0.21 16.62 11.08
CA TRP A 83 0.52 15.46 11.92
C TRP A 83 -0.71 14.90 12.64
N ILE A 84 -1.56 15.78 13.18
CA ILE A 84 -2.84 15.39 13.80
C ILE A 84 -3.72 14.70 12.76
N SER A 85 -3.87 15.30 11.58
CA SER A 85 -4.67 14.73 10.49
C SER A 85 -4.12 13.36 10.07
N PHE A 86 -2.80 13.22 9.99
CA PHE A 86 -2.13 11.96 9.69
C PHE A 86 -2.39 10.89 10.76
N ARG A 87 -2.15 11.18 12.05
CA ARG A 87 -2.39 10.23 13.15
C ARG A 87 -3.86 9.82 13.27
N ASN A 88 -4.76 10.74 12.96
CA ASN A 88 -6.19 10.47 12.95
C ASN A 88 -6.66 9.81 11.65
N GLU A 89 -5.78 9.67 10.65
CA GLU A 89 -6.06 9.15 9.30
C GLU A 89 -7.19 9.92 8.60
N ASN A 90 -7.30 11.21 8.88
CA ASN A 90 -8.19 12.10 8.15
C ASN A 90 -7.51 12.49 6.83
N TRP A 91 -7.46 11.55 5.88
CA TRP A 91 -6.72 11.72 4.62
C TRP A 91 -7.18 12.94 3.81
N LYS A 92 -8.48 13.25 3.84
CA LYS A 92 -9.02 14.44 3.17
C LYS A 92 -8.38 15.71 3.71
N GLU A 93 -8.40 15.89 5.02
CA GLU A 93 -7.79 17.06 5.68
C GLU A 93 -6.28 17.06 5.52
N PHE A 94 -5.66 15.89 5.67
CA PHE A 94 -4.22 15.71 5.48
C PHE A 94 -3.75 16.21 4.11
N TYR A 95 -4.44 15.85 3.03
CA TYR A 95 -4.06 16.29 1.69
C TYR A 95 -4.29 17.78 1.47
N ILE A 96 -5.38 18.34 2.03
CA ILE A 96 -5.64 19.79 2.00
C ILE A 96 -4.49 20.53 2.69
N GLU A 97 -4.13 20.12 3.90
CA GLU A 97 -3.10 20.81 4.68
C GLU A 97 -1.71 20.65 4.06
N LYS A 98 -1.39 19.46 3.56
CA LYS A 98 -0.15 19.21 2.80
C LYS A 98 -0.01 20.18 1.63
N ASP A 99 -1.09 20.36 0.86
CA ASP A 99 -1.09 21.25 -0.31
C ASP A 99 -1.01 22.72 0.09
N ASN A 100 -1.65 23.11 1.19
CA ASN A 100 -1.54 24.45 1.75
C ASN A 100 -0.09 24.77 2.16
N ILE A 101 0.58 23.85 2.85
CA ILE A 101 1.98 24.00 3.25
C ILE A 101 2.87 24.11 2.01
N LEU A 102 2.70 23.23 1.03
CA LEU A 102 3.48 23.25 -0.22
C LEU A 102 3.36 24.56 -1.01
N ARG A 103 2.21 25.26 -0.94
CA ARG A 103 2.03 26.57 -1.60
C ARG A 103 2.70 27.72 -0.86
N ARG A 104 2.96 27.57 0.44
CA ARG A 104 3.52 28.61 1.30
C ARG A 104 5.03 28.46 1.51
N ILE A 105 5.54 27.23 1.38
CA ILE A 105 6.96 26.91 1.57
C ILE A 105 7.77 27.33 0.33
N ASP A 106 8.88 28.04 0.56
CA ASP A 106 9.84 28.29 -0.52
C ASP A 106 10.79 27.09 -0.66
N SER A 107 10.57 26.30 -1.71
CA SER A 107 11.39 25.12 -2.03
C SER A 107 12.87 25.44 -2.30
N LYS A 108 13.23 26.70 -2.58
CA LYS A 108 14.63 27.11 -2.80
C LYS A 108 15.36 27.48 -1.51
N ASN A 109 14.64 27.68 -0.40
CA ASN A 109 15.28 27.92 0.88
C ASN A 109 15.87 26.60 1.42
N VAL A 110 17.18 26.58 1.65
CA VAL A 110 17.91 25.37 2.08
C VAL A 110 17.36 24.74 3.36
N LYS A 111 16.81 25.53 4.29
CA LYS A 111 16.22 25.01 5.53
C LYS A 111 14.93 24.25 5.27
N LEU A 112 14.13 24.75 4.33
CA LEU A 112 12.80 24.28 4.02
C LEU A 112 12.78 23.24 2.89
N TYR A 113 13.86 23.16 2.12
CA TYR A 113 13.98 22.26 0.99
C TYR A 113 13.72 20.78 1.35
N PRO A 114 14.30 20.19 2.42
CA PRO A 114 13.98 18.79 2.78
C PRO A 114 12.51 18.58 3.14
N ILE A 115 11.85 19.57 3.76
CA ILE A 115 10.42 19.50 4.06
C ILE A 115 9.60 19.54 2.76
N SER A 116 9.91 20.48 1.86
CA SER A 116 9.25 20.60 0.56
C SER A 116 9.40 19.31 -0.27
N GLU A 117 10.60 18.73 -0.27
CA GLU A 117 10.90 17.45 -0.92
C GLU A 117 10.08 16.31 -0.29
N ALA A 118 10.08 16.19 1.03
CA ALA A 118 9.31 15.18 1.76
C ALA A 118 7.80 15.24 1.42
N LEU A 119 7.19 16.42 1.51
CA LEU A 119 5.78 16.63 1.19
C LEU A 119 5.47 16.35 -0.29
N SER A 120 6.40 16.65 -1.19
CA SER A 120 6.28 16.35 -2.62
C SER A 120 6.33 14.85 -2.88
N ARG A 121 7.20 14.11 -2.18
CA ARG A 121 7.29 12.65 -2.29
C ARG A 121 6.03 11.93 -1.84
N MET A 122 5.30 12.49 -0.87
CA MET A 122 3.98 11.99 -0.48
C MET A 122 2.90 12.18 -1.57
N LYS A 123 3.22 12.77 -2.73
CA LYS A 123 2.29 12.91 -3.88
C LYS A 123 2.55 11.90 -5.00
N ILE A 124 3.74 11.31 -5.10
CA ILE A 124 4.20 10.70 -6.35
C ILE A 124 4.58 9.23 -6.16
N GLU A 125 4.06 8.38 -7.06
CA GLU A 125 4.50 7.01 -7.35
C GLU A 125 5.88 7.00 -8.05
N GLU A 126 6.87 7.70 -7.50
CA GLU A 126 8.16 7.84 -8.16
C GLU A 126 9.12 6.72 -7.74
N LYS A 127 9.90 6.23 -8.73
CA LYS A 127 11.08 5.39 -8.49
C LYS A 127 12.18 6.22 -7.83
N CYS A 128 12.03 6.55 -6.56
CA CYS A 128 13.12 7.10 -5.78
C CYS A 128 14.21 6.03 -5.59
N SER A 129 15.48 6.42 -5.78
CA SER A 129 16.59 5.57 -5.35
C SER A 129 16.60 5.46 -3.81
N PHE A 130 17.00 4.30 -3.31
CA PHE A 130 17.05 4.02 -1.88
C PHE A 130 17.98 4.98 -1.14
N ASP A 131 19.17 5.23 -1.71
CA ASP A 131 20.16 6.12 -1.11
C ASP A 131 19.60 7.53 -0.88
N HIS A 132 18.86 8.07 -1.86
CA HIS A 132 18.27 9.38 -1.75
C HIS A 132 17.17 9.45 -0.67
N LEU A 133 16.36 8.39 -0.55
CA LEU A 133 15.35 8.32 0.50
C LEU A 133 16.00 8.26 1.90
N SER A 134 17.05 7.46 2.06
CA SER A 134 17.80 7.35 3.33
C SER A 134 18.40 8.71 3.72
N ASP A 135 19.05 9.39 2.77
CA ASP A 135 19.64 10.72 2.99
C ASP A 135 18.56 11.75 3.38
N LEU A 136 17.39 11.70 2.73
CA LEU A 136 16.26 12.58 3.06
C LEU A 136 15.73 12.30 4.46
N LEU A 137 15.44 11.05 4.82
CA LEU A 137 14.87 10.68 6.12
C LEU A 137 15.79 11.07 7.28
N ALA A 138 17.11 11.09 7.07
CA ALA A 138 18.09 11.53 8.07
C ALA A 138 18.06 13.06 8.33
N LEU A 139 17.41 13.83 7.47
CA LEU A 139 17.28 15.29 7.58
C LEU A 139 15.92 15.75 8.10
N LEU A 140 14.97 14.84 8.28
CA LEU A 140 13.62 15.15 8.71
C LEU A 140 13.45 14.98 10.21
N GLU A 141 12.57 15.80 10.78
CA GLU A 141 12.04 15.58 12.12
C GLU A 141 11.16 14.33 12.16
N TYR A 142 10.96 13.80 13.37
CA TYR A 142 10.28 12.54 13.61
C TYR A 142 8.90 12.44 12.93
N GLU A 143 8.07 13.48 13.06
CA GLU A 143 6.71 13.51 12.53
C GLU A 143 6.70 13.39 11.00
N LEU A 144 7.55 14.17 10.30
CA LEU A 144 7.68 14.09 8.85
C LEU A 144 8.27 12.78 8.40
N LYS A 145 9.25 12.25 9.14
CA LYS A 145 9.86 10.96 8.85
C LYS A 145 8.81 9.85 8.86
N GLU A 146 8.00 9.75 9.92
CA GLU A 146 6.92 8.76 10.01
C GLU A 146 5.86 8.95 8.92
N MET A 147 5.51 10.19 8.59
CA MET A 147 4.59 10.47 7.48
C MET A 147 5.16 9.97 6.14
N VAL A 148 6.42 10.29 5.80
CA VAL A 148 7.05 9.84 4.56
C VAL A 148 7.13 8.31 4.52
N LEU A 149 7.51 7.68 5.64
CA LEU A 149 7.63 6.23 5.74
C LEU A 149 6.31 5.52 5.42
N TYR A 150 5.17 6.05 5.86
CA TYR A 150 3.85 5.49 5.51
C TYR A 150 3.66 5.36 3.99
N PHE A 151 3.87 6.46 3.25
CA PHE A 151 3.68 6.46 1.79
C PHE A 151 4.71 5.57 1.08
N VAL A 152 5.94 5.51 1.59
CA VAL A 152 6.96 4.58 1.08
C VAL A 152 6.48 3.14 1.28
N ILE A 153 6.07 2.75 2.48
CA ILE A 153 5.63 1.39 2.78
C ILE A 153 4.41 1.01 1.94
N THR A 154 3.43 1.90 1.80
CA THR A 154 2.26 1.68 0.94
C THR A 154 2.66 1.45 -0.51
N ASN A 155 3.56 2.28 -1.06
CA ASN A 155 4.04 2.10 -2.43
C ASN A 155 4.75 0.74 -2.61
N PHE A 156 5.54 0.30 -1.62
CA PHE A 156 6.17 -1.02 -1.66
C PHE A 156 5.15 -2.15 -1.61
N TYR A 157 4.12 -2.02 -0.77
CA TYR A 157 3.04 -2.98 -0.71
C TYR A 157 2.30 -3.10 -2.05
N GLU A 158 2.11 -2.00 -2.78
CA GLU A 158 1.38 -2.01 -4.05
C GLU A 158 2.25 -2.47 -5.24
N TYR A 159 3.48 -1.95 -5.36
CA TYR A 159 4.20 -1.93 -6.64
C TYR A 159 5.54 -2.65 -6.68
N LYS A 160 6.12 -3.12 -5.56
CA LYS A 160 7.51 -3.62 -5.55
C LYS A 160 7.66 -5.14 -5.36
N GLU A 161 8.77 -5.65 -5.90
CA GLU A 161 9.23 -7.05 -5.86
C GLU A 161 9.94 -7.39 -4.53
N VAL A 162 10.01 -8.70 -4.22
CA VAL A 162 10.44 -9.28 -2.93
C VAL A 162 11.85 -8.86 -2.50
N GLU A 163 12.75 -8.56 -3.42
CA GLU A 163 14.16 -8.21 -3.13
C GLU A 163 14.31 -6.82 -2.48
N THR A 164 13.26 -5.99 -2.50
CA THR A 164 13.33 -4.62 -1.96
C THR A 164 12.92 -4.51 -0.49
N TYR A 165 12.43 -5.58 0.14
CA TYR A 165 11.92 -5.55 1.52
C TYR A 165 13.02 -5.52 2.60
N ASP A 166 14.25 -5.96 2.30
CA ASP A 166 15.39 -5.86 3.24
C ASP A 166 15.71 -4.41 3.62
N TYR A 167 15.41 -3.46 2.72
CA TYR A 167 15.56 -2.04 3.03
C TYR A 167 14.59 -1.58 4.11
N LEU A 168 13.34 -2.06 4.08
CA LEU A 168 12.35 -1.66 5.08
C LEU A 168 12.73 -2.17 6.49
N ASP A 169 13.41 -3.33 6.59
CA ASP A 169 13.94 -3.84 7.86
C ASP A 169 14.97 -2.85 8.49
N SER A 170 15.65 -2.05 7.67
CA SER A 170 16.63 -1.04 8.14
C SER A 170 16.02 0.30 8.56
N LEU A 171 14.74 0.52 8.25
CA LEU A 171 14.07 1.76 8.60
C LEU A 171 13.58 1.70 10.05
N ASN A 172 13.96 2.69 10.86
CA ASN A 172 13.42 2.84 12.21
C ASN A 172 11.95 3.31 12.12
N ILE A 173 11.02 2.36 12.08
CA ILE A 173 9.56 2.57 12.02
C ILE A 173 8.99 2.48 13.43
N GLU A 174 8.45 3.60 13.94
CA GLU A 174 7.98 3.66 15.33
C GLU A 174 6.46 3.70 15.45
N LEU A 175 5.76 4.39 14.54
CA LEU A 175 4.31 4.57 14.63
C LEU A 175 3.57 3.26 14.38
N TYR A 176 2.56 2.98 15.22
CA TYR A 176 1.76 1.76 15.13
C TYR A 176 1.16 1.53 13.74
N THR A 177 0.57 2.55 13.12
CA THR A 177 -0.01 2.45 11.78
C THR A 177 1.04 2.06 10.73
N ASN A 178 2.27 2.58 10.82
CA ASN A 178 3.34 2.22 9.91
C ASN A 178 3.84 0.79 10.13
N LYS A 179 3.97 0.36 11.39
CA LYS A 179 4.32 -1.03 11.74
C LYS A 179 3.29 -2.02 11.22
N VAL A 180 1.99 -1.70 11.28
CA VAL A 180 0.93 -2.51 10.71
C VAL A 180 1.05 -2.60 9.18
N GLN A 181 1.30 -1.49 8.48
CA GLN A 181 1.50 -1.55 7.02
C GLN A 181 2.73 -2.37 6.65
N TYR A 182 3.79 -2.23 7.44
CA TYR A 182 5.00 -3.00 7.28
C TYR A 182 4.79 -4.50 7.54
N LEU A 183 3.92 -4.88 8.48
CA LEU A 183 3.51 -6.27 8.67
C LEU A 183 2.94 -6.88 7.39
N PHE A 184 2.06 -6.16 6.67
CA PHE A 184 1.51 -6.65 5.40
C PHE A 184 2.54 -6.73 4.29
N CYS A 185 3.54 -5.84 4.28
CA CYS A 185 4.72 -5.96 3.42
C CYS A 185 5.48 -7.26 3.68
N LEU A 186 5.76 -7.60 4.95
CA LEU A 186 6.43 -8.84 5.31
C LEU A 186 5.63 -10.08 4.91
N ILE A 187 4.31 -10.07 5.12
CA ILE A 187 3.40 -11.16 4.72
C ILE A 187 3.41 -11.33 3.20
N LYS A 188 3.30 -10.23 2.43
CA LYS A 188 3.34 -10.26 0.96
C LYS A 188 4.68 -10.77 0.44
N ALA A 189 5.77 -10.45 1.13
CA ALA A 189 7.12 -10.91 0.83
C ALA A 189 7.43 -12.34 1.35
N GLU A 190 6.45 -13.04 1.92
CA GLU A 190 6.60 -14.38 2.51
C GLU A 190 7.66 -14.44 3.63
N LYS A 191 8.03 -13.31 4.23
CA LYS A 191 8.96 -13.20 5.38
C LYS A 191 8.25 -13.52 6.70
N TYR A 192 7.67 -14.72 6.76
CA TYR A 192 6.74 -15.12 7.81
C TYR A 192 7.32 -15.11 9.23
N TYR A 193 8.60 -15.43 9.40
CA TYR A 193 9.24 -15.40 10.72
C TYR A 193 9.25 -13.97 11.31
N ASN A 194 9.69 -12.98 10.54
CA ASN A 194 9.68 -11.57 10.95
C ASN A 194 8.24 -11.07 11.13
N ALA A 195 7.33 -11.48 10.23
CA ALA A 195 5.92 -11.11 10.31
C ALA A 195 5.27 -11.61 11.62
N VAL A 196 5.55 -12.84 12.06
CA VAL A 196 5.05 -13.40 13.32
C VAL A 196 5.54 -12.56 14.51
N ILE A 197 6.85 -12.27 14.58
CA ILE A 197 7.43 -11.50 15.69
C ILE A 197 6.78 -10.10 15.78
N LEU A 198 6.71 -9.40 14.65
CA LEU A 198 6.10 -8.08 14.59
C LEU A 198 4.62 -8.14 14.95
N CYS A 199 3.87 -9.09 14.41
CA CYS A 199 2.45 -9.26 14.68
C CYS A 199 2.16 -9.50 16.17
N GLU A 200 2.91 -10.39 16.83
CA GLU A 200 2.75 -10.65 18.27
C GLU A 200 3.09 -9.41 19.12
N SER A 201 4.03 -8.58 18.67
CA SER A 201 4.31 -7.30 19.35
C SER A 201 3.15 -6.32 19.23
N LEU A 202 2.56 -6.17 18.03
CA LEU A 202 1.44 -5.28 17.75
C LEU A 202 0.17 -5.70 18.51
N LEU A 203 -0.06 -7.01 18.63
CA LEU A 203 -1.23 -7.56 19.33
C LEU A 203 -1.21 -7.32 20.86
N LYS A 204 -0.09 -6.87 21.43
CA LYS A 204 -0.04 -6.43 22.83
C LYS A 204 -0.65 -5.04 23.02
N GLU A 205 -0.77 -4.23 21.97
CA GLU A 205 -1.25 -2.85 22.01
C GLU A 205 -2.75 -2.72 21.69
N LYS A 206 -3.61 -3.34 22.51
CA LYS A 206 -5.06 -3.50 22.25
C LYS A 206 -5.90 -2.22 22.06
N ASN A 207 -5.38 -1.05 22.46
CA ASN A 207 -6.12 0.22 22.42
C ASN A 207 -5.86 1.04 21.14
N GLN A 208 -5.02 0.55 20.23
CA GLN A 208 -4.68 1.25 18.99
C GLN A 208 -5.84 1.22 17.99
N LYS A 209 -6.06 2.33 17.26
CA LYS A 209 -7.16 2.48 16.29
C LYS A 209 -7.17 1.35 15.23
N ASN A 210 -5.99 0.94 14.79
CA ASN A 210 -5.78 -0.11 13.78
C ASN A 210 -5.44 -1.48 14.38
N TYR A 211 -5.83 -1.73 15.63
CA TYR A 211 -5.58 -3.01 16.27
C TYR A 211 -6.10 -4.21 15.45
N HIS A 212 -7.30 -4.07 14.85
CA HIS A 212 -7.90 -5.09 14.00
C HIS A 212 -7.05 -5.46 12.77
N LEU A 213 -6.25 -4.55 12.23
CA LEU A 213 -5.37 -4.85 11.09
C LEU A 213 -4.21 -5.77 11.52
N ALA A 214 -3.73 -5.66 12.76
CA ALA A 214 -2.77 -6.62 13.29
C ALA A 214 -3.42 -8.00 13.50
N GLN A 215 -4.68 -8.05 13.94
CA GLN A 215 -5.47 -9.29 14.03
C GLN A 215 -5.67 -9.93 12.64
N LEU A 216 -5.97 -9.10 11.63
CA LEU A 216 -6.05 -9.53 10.24
C LEU A 216 -4.70 -10.08 9.76
N GLY A 217 -3.60 -9.39 10.05
CA GLY A 217 -2.25 -9.88 9.76
C GLY A 217 -1.97 -11.25 10.37
N LYS A 218 -2.37 -11.48 11.63
CA LYS A 218 -2.24 -12.81 12.26
C LYS A 218 -3.08 -13.88 11.55
N LEU A 219 -4.28 -13.53 11.09
CA LEU A 219 -5.12 -14.44 10.31
C LEU A 219 -4.43 -14.86 8.99
N TYR A 220 -3.82 -13.91 8.27
CA TYR A 220 -3.03 -14.20 7.05
C TYR A 220 -1.84 -15.10 7.36
N ILE A 221 -1.08 -14.79 8.41
CA ILE A 221 0.08 -15.58 8.85
C ILE A 221 -0.33 -17.03 9.15
N ILE A 222 -1.41 -17.23 9.92
CA ILE A 222 -1.91 -18.56 10.26
C ILE A 222 -2.37 -19.30 9.01
N TYR A 223 -3.10 -18.62 8.12
CA TYR A 223 -3.52 -19.23 6.86
C TYR A 223 -2.34 -19.79 6.04
N PHE A 224 -1.24 -19.04 5.94
CA PHE A 224 -0.08 -19.46 5.15
C PHE A 224 0.83 -20.47 5.85
N ILE A 225 1.00 -20.39 7.18
CA ILE A 225 1.95 -21.25 7.92
C ILE A 225 1.28 -22.47 8.55
N GLN A 226 0.06 -22.29 9.08
CA GLN A 226 -0.67 -23.30 9.87
C GLN A 226 -2.18 -23.30 9.51
N PRO A 227 -2.55 -23.60 8.25
CA PRO A 227 -3.94 -23.53 7.79
C PRO A 227 -4.90 -24.42 8.59
N ASN A 228 -4.40 -25.49 9.22
CA ASN A 228 -5.16 -26.36 10.12
C ASN A 228 -5.63 -25.66 11.41
N MET A 229 -4.92 -24.62 11.87
CA MET A 229 -5.27 -23.85 13.09
C MET A 229 -6.21 -22.67 12.80
N LEU A 230 -6.52 -22.42 11.52
CA LEU A 230 -7.30 -21.26 11.09
C LEU A 230 -8.68 -21.17 11.76
N ASP A 231 -9.33 -22.33 11.93
CA ASP A 231 -10.66 -22.43 12.53
C ASP A 231 -10.69 -22.16 14.04
N GLU A 232 -9.63 -22.54 14.75
CA GLU A 232 -9.51 -22.29 16.18
C GLU A 232 -9.22 -20.81 16.42
N TYR A 233 -8.26 -20.27 15.67
CA TYR A 233 -7.88 -18.86 15.78
C TYR A 233 -9.01 -17.91 15.39
N SER A 234 -9.77 -18.23 14.34
CA SER A 234 -10.88 -17.37 13.91
C SER A 234 -11.95 -17.24 14.99
N LYS A 235 -12.26 -18.30 15.74
CA LYS A 235 -13.20 -18.23 16.88
C LYS A 235 -12.72 -17.26 17.95
N GLU A 236 -11.44 -17.35 18.34
CA GLU A 236 -10.85 -16.43 19.32
C GLU A 236 -10.89 -14.98 18.82
N LEU A 237 -10.52 -14.78 17.56
CA LEU A 237 -10.47 -13.49 16.91
C LEU A 237 -11.86 -12.83 16.85
N PHE A 238 -12.88 -13.55 16.37
CA PHE A 238 -14.25 -13.04 16.26
C PHE A 238 -14.89 -12.70 17.61
N ASN A 239 -14.56 -13.43 18.67
CA ASN A 239 -15.05 -13.15 20.03
C ASN A 239 -14.46 -11.86 20.62
N ASN A 240 -13.34 -11.37 20.10
CA ASN A 240 -12.59 -10.23 20.64
C ASN A 240 -12.79 -8.92 19.85
N VAL A 241 -13.58 -8.93 18.78
CA VAL A 241 -13.80 -7.72 17.96
C VAL A 241 -14.87 -6.83 18.59
N LYS A 242 -14.53 -5.55 18.81
CA LYS A 242 -15.45 -4.57 19.43
C LYS A 242 -16.26 -3.76 18.42
N LEU A 243 -15.75 -3.58 17.20
CA LEU A 243 -16.36 -2.73 16.17
C LEU A 243 -16.84 -3.55 14.97
N LYS A 244 -18.04 -3.24 14.48
CA LYS A 244 -18.71 -3.98 13.40
C LYS A 244 -17.94 -3.96 12.08
N GLU A 245 -17.32 -2.85 11.71
CA GLU A 245 -16.58 -2.72 10.44
C GLU A 245 -15.32 -3.59 10.41
N GLN A 246 -14.59 -3.62 11.52
CA GLN A 246 -13.42 -4.47 11.72
C GLN A 246 -13.79 -5.95 11.62
N TYR A 247 -14.93 -6.31 12.22
CA TYR A 247 -15.47 -7.65 12.17
C TYR A 247 -15.77 -8.08 10.72
N LEU A 248 -16.35 -7.20 9.90
CA LEU A 248 -16.68 -7.49 8.51
C LEU A 248 -15.46 -7.69 7.60
N GLU A 249 -14.37 -6.95 7.82
CA GLU A 249 -13.11 -7.17 7.08
C GLU A 249 -12.48 -8.52 7.43
N LEU A 250 -12.51 -8.89 8.71
CA LEU A 250 -12.05 -10.19 9.19
C LEU A 250 -12.94 -11.34 8.67
N GLU A 251 -14.27 -11.16 8.67
CA GLU A 251 -15.21 -12.13 8.07
C GLU A 251 -14.93 -12.32 6.59
N PHE A 252 -14.66 -11.24 5.85
CA PHE A 252 -14.36 -11.32 4.43
C PHE A 252 -13.08 -12.13 4.18
N ALA A 253 -11.98 -11.78 4.85
CA ALA A 253 -10.72 -12.49 4.70
C ALA A 253 -10.83 -13.98 5.09
N PHE A 254 -11.47 -14.27 6.23
CA PHE A 254 -11.70 -15.64 6.66
C PHE A 254 -12.60 -16.43 5.69
N GLY A 255 -13.65 -15.80 5.15
CA GLY A 255 -14.53 -16.39 4.15
C GLY A 255 -13.78 -16.76 2.87
N VAL A 256 -12.88 -15.90 2.40
CA VAL A 256 -12.01 -16.19 1.24
C VAL A 256 -11.06 -17.34 1.55
N PHE A 257 -10.43 -17.37 2.74
CA PHE A 257 -9.55 -18.49 3.12
C PHE A 257 -10.31 -19.82 3.22
N CYS A 258 -11.52 -19.82 3.77
CA CYS A 258 -12.39 -21.00 3.79
C CYS A 258 -12.71 -21.47 2.38
N TYR A 259 -13.01 -20.54 1.46
CA TYR A 259 -13.29 -20.85 0.07
C TYR A 259 -12.08 -21.51 -0.61
N VAL A 260 -10.88 -20.95 -0.46
CA VAL A 260 -9.65 -21.52 -1.05
C VAL A 260 -9.35 -22.91 -0.48
N ASN A 261 -9.59 -23.11 0.81
CA ASN A 261 -9.49 -24.42 1.48
C ASN A 261 -10.68 -25.36 1.21
N LYS A 262 -11.59 -25.00 0.29
CA LYS A 262 -12.79 -25.76 -0.10
C LYS A 262 -13.77 -26.05 1.05
N ASN A 263 -13.71 -25.27 2.13
CA ASN A 263 -14.71 -25.29 3.19
C ASN A 263 -15.87 -24.37 2.82
N TYR A 264 -16.70 -24.81 1.87
CA TYR A 264 -17.75 -24.00 1.27
C TYR A 264 -18.87 -23.63 2.24
N ASP A 265 -19.15 -24.46 3.25
CA ASP A 265 -20.16 -24.16 4.28
C ASP A 265 -19.81 -22.88 5.07
N LYS A 266 -18.57 -22.82 5.57
CA LYS A 266 -18.07 -21.63 6.26
C LYS A 266 -17.91 -20.46 5.29
N ALA A 267 -17.31 -20.70 4.13
CA ALA A 267 -17.12 -19.65 3.12
C ALA A 267 -18.45 -18.98 2.76
N TRP A 268 -19.49 -19.78 2.50
CA TRP A 268 -20.83 -19.30 2.20
C TRP A 268 -21.39 -18.43 3.33
N LYS A 269 -21.30 -18.90 4.58
CA LYS A 269 -21.78 -18.15 5.75
C LYS A 269 -21.13 -16.76 5.85
N TYR A 270 -19.80 -16.69 5.77
CA TYR A 270 -19.07 -15.44 5.96
C TYR A 270 -19.19 -14.51 4.75
N LEU A 271 -19.07 -15.02 3.52
CA LEU A 271 -19.18 -14.21 2.31
C LEU A 271 -20.61 -13.67 2.08
N SER A 272 -21.63 -14.41 2.51
CA SER A 272 -23.03 -13.95 2.49
C SER A 272 -23.30 -12.79 3.44
N ASN A 273 -22.51 -12.66 4.51
CA ASN A 273 -22.59 -11.48 5.38
C ASN A 273 -21.92 -10.27 4.72
N THR A 274 -20.76 -10.47 4.11
CA THR A 274 -19.92 -9.39 3.56
C THR A 274 -20.44 -8.83 2.24
N ILE A 275 -21.26 -9.58 1.50
CA ILE A 275 -21.89 -9.10 0.25
C ILE A 275 -22.72 -7.82 0.44
N LYS A 276 -23.25 -7.60 1.65
CA LYS A 276 -24.04 -6.40 1.98
C LYS A 276 -23.19 -5.12 1.97
N ILE A 277 -21.86 -5.26 2.14
CA ILE A 277 -20.90 -4.17 2.24
C ILE A 277 -20.34 -3.84 0.87
N GLU A 278 -20.46 -2.59 0.43
CA GLU A 278 -20.06 -2.15 -0.91
C GLU A 278 -18.59 -2.47 -1.23
N LYS A 279 -17.67 -2.23 -0.29
CA LYS A 279 -16.23 -2.55 -0.42
C LYS A 279 -15.96 -4.01 -0.80
N TYR A 280 -16.73 -4.96 -0.25
CA TYR A 280 -16.49 -6.40 -0.42
C TYR A 280 -17.50 -7.09 -1.34
N ARG A 281 -18.56 -6.37 -1.75
CA ARG A 281 -19.72 -6.94 -2.46
C ARG A 281 -19.32 -7.70 -3.70
N THR A 282 -18.49 -7.11 -4.54
CA THR A 282 -18.15 -7.64 -5.86
C THR A 282 -17.36 -8.94 -5.76
N ILE A 283 -16.36 -9.00 -4.89
CA ILE A 283 -15.56 -10.21 -4.67
C ILE A 283 -16.38 -11.28 -3.95
N SER A 284 -17.19 -10.89 -2.97
CA SER A 284 -18.09 -11.82 -2.27
C SER A 284 -19.08 -12.45 -3.26
N LEU A 285 -19.67 -11.64 -4.13
CA LEU A 285 -20.62 -12.09 -5.16
C LEU A 285 -19.99 -13.06 -6.16
N LEU A 286 -18.73 -12.81 -6.56
CA LEU A 286 -17.96 -13.72 -7.42
C LEU A 286 -17.85 -15.12 -6.80
N TYR A 287 -17.40 -15.19 -5.56
CA TYR A 287 -17.22 -16.48 -4.87
C TYR A 287 -18.54 -17.16 -4.55
N LEU A 288 -19.58 -16.41 -4.13
CA LEU A 288 -20.90 -16.95 -3.88
C LEU A 288 -21.52 -17.57 -5.14
N ASN A 289 -21.44 -16.87 -6.29
CA ASN A 289 -21.95 -17.41 -7.56
C ASN A 289 -21.19 -18.67 -8.02
N HIS A 290 -19.88 -18.74 -7.79
CA HIS A 290 -19.15 -19.96 -8.08
C HIS A 290 -19.57 -21.10 -7.14
N MET A 291 -19.74 -20.83 -5.84
CA MET A 291 -20.24 -21.83 -4.89
C MET A 291 -21.64 -22.35 -5.26
N GLU A 292 -22.56 -21.51 -5.75
CA GLU A 292 -23.87 -21.97 -6.27
C GLU A 292 -23.74 -22.99 -7.41
N THR A 293 -22.65 -22.98 -8.16
CA THR A 293 -22.41 -23.93 -9.26
C THR A 293 -21.94 -25.30 -8.77
N ILE A 294 -21.16 -25.31 -7.69
CA ILE A 294 -20.47 -26.52 -7.20
C ILE A 294 -21.09 -27.09 -5.92
N THR A 295 -22.14 -26.46 -5.39
CA THR A 295 -22.86 -26.87 -4.19
C THR A 295 -24.38 -26.68 -4.38
N ASP A 296 -25.18 -27.11 -3.41
CA ASP A 296 -26.63 -26.91 -3.40
C ASP A 296 -27.07 -25.55 -2.80
N TYR A 297 -26.13 -24.61 -2.61
CA TYR A 297 -26.44 -23.31 -2.04
C TYR A 297 -27.16 -22.39 -3.05
N SER A 298 -27.97 -21.47 -2.52
CA SER A 298 -28.67 -20.46 -3.33
C SER A 298 -28.72 -19.11 -2.63
N LEU A 299 -28.37 -18.06 -3.36
CA LEU A 299 -28.39 -16.67 -2.96
C LEU A 299 -29.73 -16.02 -3.39
N LEU A 300 -30.63 -15.83 -2.43
CA LEU A 300 -32.00 -15.33 -2.64
C LEU A 300 -32.10 -14.01 -3.43
N ASP A 301 -31.11 -13.12 -3.30
CA ASP A 301 -31.09 -11.79 -3.94
C ASP A 301 -30.08 -11.68 -5.10
N ASN A 302 -29.60 -12.79 -5.67
CA ASN A 302 -28.51 -12.79 -6.66
C ASN A 302 -28.80 -11.87 -7.87
N LYS A 303 -30.03 -11.89 -8.40
CA LYS A 303 -30.46 -11.02 -9.51
C LYS A 303 -30.34 -9.53 -9.21
N LYS A 304 -30.64 -9.13 -7.96
CA LYS A 304 -30.50 -7.74 -7.52
C LYS A 304 -29.03 -7.33 -7.45
N TYR A 305 -28.16 -8.22 -6.98
CA TYR A 305 -26.73 -7.93 -6.93
C TYR A 305 -26.08 -7.89 -8.33
N LEU A 306 -26.61 -8.63 -9.31
CA LEU A 306 -26.08 -8.67 -10.67
C LEU A 306 -26.70 -7.63 -11.64
N SER A 307 -27.69 -6.85 -11.22
CA SER A 307 -28.33 -5.87 -12.12
C SER A 307 -27.32 -4.81 -12.60
N ASP A 308 -26.40 -4.40 -11.71
CA ASP A 308 -25.56 -3.20 -11.86
C ASP A 308 -24.05 -3.51 -12.04
N ILE A 309 -23.69 -4.57 -12.77
CA ILE A 309 -22.28 -4.99 -12.95
C ILE A 309 -21.34 -3.89 -13.46
N SER A 310 -21.85 -2.95 -14.26
CA SER A 310 -21.06 -1.83 -14.78
C SER A 310 -20.56 -0.88 -13.69
N SER A 311 -21.31 -0.71 -12.59
CA SER A 311 -20.94 0.12 -11.43
C SER A 311 -20.19 -0.65 -10.34
N LEU A 312 -20.19 -1.98 -10.37
CA LEU A 312 -19.72 -2.82 -9.25
C LEU A 312 -18.20 -3.02 -9.17
N SER A 313 -17.42 -2.81 -10.24
CA SER A 313 -15.95 -2.97 -10.18
C SER A 313 -15.24 -2.25 -11.30
N ASN A 314 -14.03 -1.75 -11.10
CA ASN A 314 -13.19 -1.26 -12.19
C ASN A 314 -12.31 -2.37 -12.81
N ASP A 315 -12.23 -3.53 -12.16
CA ASP A 315 -11.46 -4.68 -12.62
C ASP A 315 -12.16 -5.40 -13.78
N LYS A 316 -11.45 -5.47 -14.92
CA LYS A 316 -11.97 -6.07 -16.16
C LYS A 316 -12.24 -7.58 -16.01
N CYS A 317 -11.39 -8.30 -15.27
CA CYS A 317 -11.52 -9.73 -15.08
C CYS A 317 -12.76 -10.06 -14.25
N ILE A 318 -12.91 -9.39 -13.10
CA ILE A 318 -14.07 -9.58 -12.22
C ILE A 318 -15.36 -9.18 -12.94
N LYS A 319 -15.35 -8.06 -13.69
CA LYS A 319 -16.50 -7.63 -14.51
C LYS A 319 -16.93 -8.69 -15.52
N ALA A 320 -15.98 -9.28 -16.25
CA ALA A 320 -16.30 -10.31 -17.25
C ALA A 320 -16.97 -11.53 -16.60
N ILE A 321 -16.46 -12.00 -15.46
CA ILE A 321 -16.98 -13.20 -14.79
C ILE A 321 -18.33 -12.93 -14.13
N LEU A 322 -18.52 -11.78 -13.49
CA LEU A 322 -19.85 -11.41 -12.99
C LEU A 322 -20.86 -11.25 -14.13
N TYR A 323 -20.44 -10.74 -15.28
CA TYR A 323 -21.32 -10.67 -16.45
C TYR A 323 -21.73 -12.05 -16.95
N TYR A 324 -20.80 -13.02 -16.95
CA TYR A 324 -21.15 -14.43 -17.17
C TYR A 324 -22.24 -14.91 -16.21
N TYR A 325 -22.11 -14.63 -14.91
CA TYR A 325 -23.13 -15.01 -13.92
C TYR A 325 -24.47 -14.31 -14.12
N LYS A 326 -24.48 -13.08 -14.64
CA LYS A 326 -25.70 -12.40 -15.08
C LYS A 326 -26.36 -13.11 -16.26
N LEU A 327 -25.58 -13.55 -17.26
CA LEU A 327 -26.11 -14.35 -18.38
C LEU A 327 -26.70 -15.67 -17.88
N LYS A 328 -26.00 -16.34 -16.95
CA LYS A 328 -26.45 -17.60 -16.33
C LYS A 328 -27.78 -17.41 -15.60
N ASN A 329 -27.90 -16.38 -14.76
CA ASN A 329 -29.14 -16.05 -14.03
C ASN A 329 -30.31 -15.61 -14.94
N ASN A 330 -30.01 -15.13 -16.14
CA ASN A 330 -31.00 -14.78 -17.17
C ASN A 330 -31.39 -15.98 -18.05
N ASN A 331 -30.98 -17.20 -17.69
CA ASN A 331 -31.28 -18.44 -18.41
C ASN A 331 -30.85 -18.39 -19.89
N VAL A 332 -29.73 -17.73 -20.18
CA VAL A 332 -29.10 -17.78 -21.51
C VAL A 332 -28.69 -19.22 -21.82
N SER A 333 -28.75 -19.62 -23.10
CA SER A 333 -28.45 -20.99 -23.51
C SER A 333 -27.05 -21.43 -23.09
N LEU A 334 -26.92 -22.71 -22.72
CA LEU A 334 -25.65 -23.32 -22.27
C LEU A 334 -24.52 -23.17 -23.31
N GLU A 335 -24.85 -23.19 -24.60
CA GLU A 335 -23.91 -22.92 -25.69
C GLU A 335 -23.33 -21.51 -25.62
N LYS A 336 -24.19 -20.48 -25.48
CA LYS A 336 -23.77 -19.09 -25.35
C LYS A 336 -22.97 -18.83 -24.08
N LEU A 337 -23.35 -19.48 -22.97
CA LEU A 337 -22.58 -19.44 -21.73
C LEU A 337 -21.17 -20.02 -21.91
N SER A 338 -21.08 -21.18 -22.57
CA SER A 338 -19.81 -21.82 -22.90
C SER A 338 -18.95 -20.95 -23.83
N ASP A 339 -19.57 -20.33 -24.84
CA ASP A 339 -18.88 -19.42 -25.77
C ASP A 339 -18.26 -18.24 -25.03
N TYR A 340 -19.03 -17.62 -24.14
CA TYR A 340 -18.59 -16.46 -23.39
C TYR A 340 -17.45 -16.81 -22.43
N LEU A 341 -17.53 -17.93 -21.70
CA LEU A 341 -16.42 -18.41 -20.85
C LEU A 341 -15.13 -18.60 -21.67
N TRP A 342 -15.25 -19.18 -22.87
CA TRP A 342 -14.10 -19.53 -23.71
C TRP A 342 -13.47 -18.33 -24.42
N ASN A 343 -14.29 -17.42 -24.92
CA ASN A 343 -13.87 -16.31 -25.77
C ASN A 343 -13.58 -15.02 -25.00
N ASP A 344 -14.24 -14.80 -23.87
CA ASP A 344 -14.15 -13.56 -23.10
C ASP A 344 -13.47 -13.79 -21.76
N CYS A 345 -14.06 -14.60 -20.87
CA CYS A 345 -13.56 -14.80 -19.50
C CYS A 345 -12.14 -15.38 -19.47
N ARG A 346 -11.85 -16.39 -20.30
CA ARG A 346 -10.52 -17.02 -20.35
C ARG A 346 -9.39 -16.03 -20.64
N LYS A 347 -9.62 -15.02 -21.49
CA LYS A 347 -8.59 -14.07 -21.94
C LYS A 347 -8.14 -13.08 -20.88
N VAL A 348 -8.88 -12.96 -19.78
CA VAL A 348 -8.63 -11.97 -18.71
C VAL A 348 -8.19 -12.63 -17.40
N THR A 349 -8.05 -13.96 -17.36
CA THR A 349 -7.68 -14.72 -16.15
C THR A 349 -6.37 -14.26 -15.53
N ASN A 350 -5.36 -13.99 -16.36
CA ASN A 350 -4.04 -13.50 -15.96
C ASN A 350 -4.05 -12.11 -15.30
N GLN A 351 -5.17 -11.38 -15.36
CA GLN A 351 -5.33 -10.08 -14.71
C GLN A 351 -5.82 -10.19 -13.26
N PHE A 352 -6.21 -11.38 -12.81
CA PHE A 352 -6.65 -11.63 -11.44
C PHE A 352 -5.54 -12.27 -10.62
N TYR A 353 -5.37 -11.83 -9.37
CA TYR A 353 -4.43 -12.44 -8.43
C TYR A 353 -5.16 -13.04 -7.22
N PRO A 354 -4.86 -14.30 -6.83
CA PRO A 354 -4.06 -15.28 -7.57
C PRO A 354 -4.77 -15.85 -8.81
N GLU A 355 -4.05 -15.98 -9.93
CA GLU A 355 -4.62 -16.41 -11.22
C GLU A 355 -5.33 -17.79 -11.16
N HIS A 356 -4.79 -18.71 -10.35
CA HIS A 356 -5.29 -20.08 -10.24
C HIS A 356 -6.73 -20.15 -9.70
N ILE A 357 -7.15 -19.17 -8.88
CA ILE A 357 -8.52 -19.09 -8.37
C ILE A 357 -9.48 -18.88 -9.54
N MET A 358 -9.18 -17.91 -10.41
CA MET A 358 -10.03 -17.60 -11.55
C MET A 358 -10.07 -18.74 -12.57
N LYS A 359 -8.92 -19.40 -12.78
CA LYS A 359 -8.87 -20.62 -13.61
C LYS A 359 -9.77 -21.73 -13.05
N THR A 360 -9.77 -21.92 -11.74
CA THR A 360 -10.63 -22.90 -11.07
C THR A 360 -12.10 -22.57 -11.27
N ILE A 361 -12.51 -21.32 -11.10
CA ILE A 361 -13.89 -20.86 -11.33
C ILE A 361 -14.34 -21.20 -12.75
N ILE A 362 -13.58 -20.77 -13.77
CA ILE A 362 -13.94 -21.01 -15.18
C ILE A 362 -13.99 -22.52 -15.49
N ARG A 363 -13.03 -23.29 -14.96
CA ARG A 363 -12.99 -24.75 -15.16
C ARG A 363 -14.24 -25.42 -14.60
N ASP A 364 -14.64 -25.07 -13.39
CA ASP A 364 -15.78 -25.68 -12.72
C ASP A 364 -17.10 -25.29 -13.41
N GLU A 365 -17.23 -24.06 -13.91
CA GLU A 365 -18.36 -23.64 -14.74
C GLU A 365 -18.44 -24.42 -16.07
N LEU A 366 -17.30 -24.61 -16.75
CA LEU A 366 -17.25 -25.44 -17.96
C LEU A 366 -17.60 -26.90 -17.65
N CYS A 367 -17.17 -27.42 -16.51
CA CYS A 367 -17.54 -28.77 -16.05
C CYS A 367 -19.05 -28.89 -15.81
N TRP A 368 -19.65 -27.89 -15.16
CA TRP A 368 -21.09 -27.82 -14.94
C TRP A 368 -21.86 -27.80 -16.27
N ILE A 369 -21.47 -26.96 -17.24
CA ILE A 369 -22.08 -26.95 -18.58
C ILE A 369 -21.93 -28.32 -19.27
N SER A 370 -20.74 -28.93 -19.21
CA SER A 370 -20.49 -30.25 -19.79
C SER A 370 -21.33 -31.34 -19.14
N SER A 371 -21.60 -31.25 -17.84
CA SER A 371 -22.46 -32.22 -17.13
C SER A 371 -23.91 -32.17 -17.59
N LEU A 372 -24.39 -30.98 -18.00
CA LEU A 372 -25.76 -30.76 -18.47
C LEU A 372 -25.95 -31.02 -19.97
N THR A 373 -24.91 -30.77 -20.78
CA THR A 373 -24.98 -30.86 -22.25
C THR A 373 -24.36 -32.13 -22.84
N GLY A 374 -23.46 -32.78 -22.10
CA GLY A 374 -22.63 -33.88 -22.61
C GLY A 374 -21.44 -33.44 -23.49
N ASP A 375 -21.35 -32.17 -23.91
CA ASP A 375 -20.20 -31.68 -24.68
C ASP A 375 -19.02 -31.35 -23.75
N LYS A 376 -17.96 -32.15 -23.86
CA LYS A 376 -16.76 -32.03 -23.02
C LYS A 376 -15.57 -31.34 -23.72
N LYS A 377 -15.72 -30.88 -24.98
CA LYS A 377 -14.60 -30.37 -25.78
C LYS A 377 -13.88 -29.21 -25.10
N ARG A 378 -14.61 -28.21 -24.63
CA ARG A 378 -14.03 -27.01 -23.99
C ARG A 378 -13.51 -27.29 -22.58
N PHE A 379 -14.23 -28.09 -21.80
CA PHE A 379 -13.77 -28.52 -20.49
C PHE A 379 -12.41 -29.24 -20.59
N TYR A 380 -12.27 -30.25 -21.45
CA TYR A 380 -11.01 -30.97 -21.60
C TYR A 380 -9.88 -30.10 -22.15
N ARG A 381 -10.16 -29.19 -23.10
CA ARG A 381 -9.17 -28.24 -23.62
C ARG A 381 -8.75 -27.15 -22.63
N TYR A 382 -9.45 -27.01 -21.51
CA TYR A 382 -9.09 -26.07 -20.44
C TYR A 382 -8.27 -26.74 -19.33
N ILE A 383 -8.33 -28.07 -19.23
CA ILE A 383 -7.57 -28.89 -18.26
C ILE A 383 -6.13 -29.11 -18.74
N VAL A 384 -5.92 -29.17 -20.06
CA VAL A 384 -4.62 -29.18 -20.74
C VAL A 384 -4.13 -27.75 -20.90
#